data_AF-A0A8T5RT96-F1
#
_entry.id   AF-A0A8T5RT96-F1
#
_cell.length_a   1.000
_cell.length_b   1.000
_cell.length_c   1.000
_cell.angle_alpha   90.00
_cell.angle_beta   90.00
_cell.angle_gamma   90.00
#
_symmetry.space_group_name_H-M   'P 1'
#
loop_
_entity.id
_entity.type
_entity.pdbx_description
1 polymer ?
#
loop_
_entity_poly.entity_id
_entity_poly.type
_entity_poly.pdbx_seq_one_letter_code
_entity_poly.pdbx_strand_id
1 'polypeptide(L)'
;MRFSSLSMSGTTHLRCTDGIIAALLTHPNYQSNKELIQEAKKLVLGHRGKWAYAFHLPKKEAKEALMKCLSDIIKKQQSSGMWKRKYAEIYTYGLLRALKHAELLEQDRFRYNLYQAFREKTDLMSVLVRKNIMNENNVDMEKVVAEMFSNQQENGSWFNSLSATCFQLLILNELGIDTNHELVSFAIKWLFEQFHETFEGRAKTWTFDFDNIFLTDNYDAEQNGFQQVAPEHGRNPCIGSLLSGIDSFIRQNPAITTAIALYTLTTLGYGNDKRIVDSYESLYNIRGIRVINGEINDNIGWCTGLYRPKSLNYDLKRTGVSFDDYLLVVKERKIKQRKNKD
;
A
#
# COMPACT_ATOMS: atom_id res chain seq x y z
N MET A 1 -17.73 -17.86 13.31
CA MET A 1 -17.49 -16.44 12.97
C MET A 1 -17.46 -16.38 11.45
N ARG A 2 -18.56 -15.93 10.82
CA ARG A 2 -18.73 -15.95 9.36
C ARG A 2 -18.47 -14.54 8.85
N PHE A 3 -17.47 -14.37 8.00
CA PHE A 3 -17.44 -13.20 7.14
C PHE A 3 -18.60 -13.34 6.16
N SER A 4 -19.55 -12.40 6.22
CA SER A 4 -20.53 -12.25 5.16
C SER A 4 -19.79 -11.76 3.92
N SER A 5 -19.93 -12.50 2.83
CA SER A 5 -19.41 -12.21 1.49
C SER A 5 -19.50 -10.71 1.13
N LEU A 6 -18.38 -10.02 1.23
CA LEU A 6 -18.19 -8.68 0.67
C LEU A 6 -18.02 -8.84 -0.85
N SER A 7 -19.13 -8.92 -1.58
CA SER A 7 -19.12 -8.65 -3.00
C SER A 7 -18.87 -7.15 -3.19
N MET A 8 -17.60 -6.75 -3.26
CA MET A 8 -17.19 -5.38 -3.55
C MET A 8 -17.40 -5.06 -5.04
N SER A 9 -18.66 -4.94 -5.46
CA SER A 9 -19.05 -4.44 -6.78
C SER A 9 -18.94 -2.92 -6.84
N GLY A 10 -17.72 -2.40 -6.77
CA GLY A 10 -17.42 -0.98 -6.87
C GLY A 10 -15.95 -0.77 -7.21
N THR A 11 -15.66 -0.42 -8.45
CA THR A 11 -14.31 -0.36 -9.05
C THR A 11 -13.34 0.65 -8.42
N THR A 12 -13.78 1.46 -7.46
CA THR A 12 -12.97 2.42 -6.70
C THR A 12 -12.48 1.90 -5.35
N HIS A 13 -12.91 0.72 -4.89
CA HIS A 13 -12.55 0.15 -3.59
C HIS A 13 -11.19 -0.58 -3.56
N LEU A 14 -10.72 -1.08 -4.70
CA LEU A 14 -9.61 -2.05 -4.86
C LEU A 14 -8.18 -1.47 -4.72
N ARG A 15 -7.99 -0.37 -3.98
CA ARG A 15 -6.68 0.33 -3.97
C ARG A 15 -6.16 0.61 -2.57
N CYS A 16 -7.03 1.02 -1.65
CA CYS A 16 -6.69 1.14 -0.23
C CYS A 16 -6.66 -0.23 0.45
N THR A 17 -7.52 -1.14 -0.01
CA THR A 17 -7.61 -2.53 0.46
C THR A 17 -6.31 -3.31 0.25
N ASP A 18 -5.60 -3.08 -0.87
CA ASP A 18 -4.35 -3.76 -1.18
C ASP A 18 -3.27 -3.50 -0.13
N GLY A 19 -3.13 -2.25 0.30
CA GLY A 19 -2.12 -1.86 1.28
C GLY A 19 -2.41 -2.41 2.67
N ILE A 20 -3.68 -2.36 3.07
CA ILE A 20 -4.15 -2.90 4.34
C ILE A 20 -3.99 -4.43 4.37
N ILE A 21 -4.40 -5.14 3.33
CA ILE A 21 -4.24 -6.60 3.25
C ILE A 21 -2.76 -6.97 3.28
N ALA A 22 -1.90 -6.25 2.56
CA ALA A 22 -0.46 -6.52 2.56
C ALA A 22 0.12 -6.36 3.97
N ALA A 23 -0.20 -5.26 4.67
CA ALA A 23 0.21 -5.03 6.05
C ALA A 23 -0.29 -6.13 6.99
N LEU A 24 -1.57 -6.50 6.91
CA LEU A 24 -2.13 -7.57 7.74
C LEU A 24 -1.42 -8.89 7.46
N LEU A 25 -1.17 -9.25 6.21
CA LEU A 25 -0.51 -10.50 5.86
C LEU A 25 0.96 -10.58 6.29
N THR A 26 1.62 -9.47 6.67
CA THR A 26 2.97 -9.54 7.26
C THR A 26 2.98 -9.88 8.75
N HIS A 27 1.87 -9.67 9.46
CA HIS A 27 1.84 -9.86 10.90
C HIS A 27 1.52 -11.32 11.28
N PRO A 28 2.21 -11.91 12.27
CA PRO A 28 2.04 -13.32 12.64
C PRO A 28 0.61 -13.75 12.97
N ASN A 29 -0.20 -12.85 13.54
CA ASN A 29 -1.60 -13.14 13.90
C ASN A 29 -2.54 -13.24 12.69
N TYR A 30 -2.18 -12.64 11.56
CA TYR A 30 -3.08 -12.44 10.42
C TYR A 30 -2.59 -13.13 9.14
N GLN A 31 -1.30 -13.46 9.03
CA GLN A 31 -0.68 -14.09 7.86
C GLN A 31 -1.33 -15.43 7.42
N SER A 32 -2.01 -16.13 8.35
CA SER A 32 -2.71 -17.40 8.07
C SER A 32 -4.23 -17.24 7.90
N ASN A 33 -4.75 -16.00 7.88
CA ASN A 33 -6.17 -15.74 7.71
C ASN A 33 -6.59 -16.09 6.27
N LYS A 34 -7.38 -17.15 6.12
CA LYS A 34 -7.83 -17.68 4.83
C LYS A 34 -8.58 -16.66 3.98
N GLU A 35 -9.26 -15.72 4.61
CA GLU A 35 -10.09 -14.74 3.94
C GLU A 35 -9.26 -13.61 3.35
N LEU A 36 -8.31 -13.08 4.13
CA LEU A 36 -7.32 -12.13 3.65
C LEU A 36 -6.51 -12.71 2.49
N ILE A 37 -6.11 -13.98 2.61
CA ILE A 37 -5.42 -14.72 1.54
C ILE A 37 -6.28 -14.84 0.28
N GLN A 38 -7.57 -15.16 0.42
CA GLN A 38 -8.47 -15.27 -0.73
C GLN A 38 -8.67 -13.93 -1.44
N GLU A 39 -8.85 -12.83 -0.70
CA GLU A 39 -8.93 -11.49 -1.28
C GLU A 39 -7.62 -11.08 -1.97
N ALA A 40 -6.47 -11.34 -1.34
CA ALA A 40 -5.15 -11.12 -1.94
C ALA A 40 -4.96 -11.94 -3.24
N LYS A 41 -5.40 -13.21 -3.28
CA LYS A 41 -5.36 -14.04 -4.50
C LYS A 41 -6.20 -13.43 -5.64
N LYS A 42 -7.34 -12.79 -5.35
CA LYS A 42 -8.15 -12.11 -6.38
C LYS A 42 -7.40 -10.92 -7.01
N LEU A 43 -6.55 -10.21 -6.25
CA LEU A 43 -5.73 -9.12 -6.79
C LEU A 43 -4.68 -9.62 -7.79
N VAL A 44 -4.05 -10.76 -7.49
CA VAL A 44 -3.06 -11.40 -8.37
C VAL A 44 -3.71 -11.92 -9.65
N LEU A 45 -4.88 -12.57 -9.53
CA LEU A 45 -5.58 -13.25 -10.63
C LEU A 45 -6.56 -12.35 -11.42
N GLY A 46 -6.81 -11.12 -10.97
CA GLY A 46 -7.80 -10.23 -11.57
C GLY A 46 -7.44 -9.76 -12.99
N HIS A 47 -8.41 -9.12 -13.67
CA HIS A 47 -8.33 -8.68 -15.08
C HIS A 47 -7.13 -7.78 -15.43
N ARG A 48 -6.49 -7.14 -14.44
CA ARG A 48 -5.28 -6.31 -14.65
C ARG A 48 -3.98 -6.96 -14.18
N GLY A 49 -4.04 -8.18 -13.63
CA GLY A 49 -2.90 -8.97 -13.18
C GLY A 49 -1.90 -8.18 -12.34
N LYS A 50 -2.19 -7.93 -11.06
CA LYS A 50 -1.21 -7.34 -10.13
C LYS A 50 -0.24 -8.42 -9.66
N TRP A 51 0.48 -9.05 -10.58
CA TRP A 51 1.26 -10.27 -10.31
C TRP A 51 2.31 -10.10 -9.22
N ALA A 52 3.01 -8.96 -9.21
CA ALA A 52 3.99 -8.61 -8.19
C ALA A 52 3.39 -8.52 -6.77
N TYR A 53 2.06 -8.35 -6.62
CA TYR A 53 1.38 -8.42 -5.32
C TYR A 53 1.50 -9.80 -4.66
N ALA A 54 1.77 -10.87 -5.44
CA ALA A 54 1.94 -12.21 -4.91
C ALA A 54 3.12 -12.32 -3.92
N PHE A 55 4.05 -11.36 -3.89
CA PHE A 55 5.10 -11.28 -2.88
C PHE A 55 4.54 -11.18 -1.44
N HIS A 56 3.35 -10.59 -1.26
CA HIS A 56 2.72 -10.45 0.07
C HIS A 56 1.88 -11.65 0.49
N LEU A 57 1.70 -12.64 -0.38
CA LEU A 57 1.03 -13.88 -0.03
C LEU A 57 2.02 -14.82 0.68
N PRO A 58 1.55 -15.71 1.57
CA PRO A 58 2.40 -16.79 2.04
C PRO A 58 2.88 -17.63 0.85
N LYS A 59 4.09 -18.18 0.96
CA LYS A 59 4.86 -18.73 -0.17
C LYS A 59 4.09 -19.74 -1.01
N LYS A 60 3.36 -20.65 -0.36
CA LYS A 60 2.57 -21.69 -1.05
C LYS A 60 1.45 -21.05 -1.89
N GLU A 61 0.77 -20.08 -1.33
CA GLU A 61 -0.35 -19.36 -1.92
C GLU A 61 0.11 -18.46 -3.07
N ALA A 62 1.27 -17.83 -2.93
CA ALA A 62 1.94 -17.08 -3.99
C ALA A 62 2.24 -17.98 -5.19
N LYS A 63 2.84 -19.16 -4.94
CA LYS A 63 3.16 -20.17 -5.96
C LYS A 63 1.90 -20.67 -6.70
N GLU A 64 0.87 -21.05 -5.95
CA GLU A 64 -0.41 -21.48 -6.53
C GLU A 64 -1.06 -20.40 -7.41
N ALA A 65 -1.04 -19.13 -6.95
CA ALA A 65 -1.64 -18.02 -7.69
C ALA A 65 -0.85 -17.70 -8.96
N LEU A 66 0.48 -17.57 -8.87
CA LEU A 66 1.33 -17.25 -10.00
C LEU A 66 1.38 -18.37 -11.05
N MET A 67 1.32 -19.64 -10.64
CA MET A 67 1.24 -20.77 -11.58
C MET A 67 0.04 -20.67 -12.53
N LYS A 68 -1.10 -20.15 -12.06
CA LYS A 68 -2.32 -19.99 -12.88
C LYS A 68 -2.18 -18.91 -13.96
N CYS A 69 -1.28 -17.94 -13.78
CA CYS A 69 -1.04 -16.86 -14.73
C CYS A 69 0.37 -16.86 -15.32
N LEU A 70 1.17 -17.91 -15.09
CA LEU A 70 2.57 -17.98 -15.50
C LEU A 70 2.74 -17.89 -17.02
N SER A 71 1.87 -18.56 -17.78
CA SER A 71 1.86 -18.49 -19.25
C SER A 71 1.62 -17.06 -19.75
N ASP A 72 0.69 -16.34 -19.13
CA ASP A 72 0.40 -14.94 -19.43
C ASP A 72 1.56 -14.02 -19.03
N ILE A 73 2.21 -14.29 -17.89
CA ILE A 73 3.41 -13.59 -17.44
C ILE A 73 4.50 -13.71 -18.52
N ILE A 74 4.85 -14.93 -18.92
CA ILE A 74 5.88 -15.19 -19.94
C ILE A 74 5.51 -14.53 -21.26
N LYS A 75 4.26 -14.66 -21.71
CA LYS A 75 3.76 -14.09 -22.97
C LYS A 75 3.88 -12.57 -23.02
N LYS A 76 3.70 -11.87 -21.89
CA LYS A 76 3.75 -10.40 -21.81
C LYS A 76 5.14 -9.83 -21.58
N GLN A 77 6.17 -10.66 -21.44
CA GLN A 77 7.55 -10.20 -21.36
C GLN A 77 7.97 -9.52 -22.68
N GLN A 78 8.61 -8.36 -22.59
CA GLN A 78 9.13 -7.62 -23.74
C GLN A 78 10.52 -8.12 -24.13
N SER A 79 10.96 -7.80 -25.34
CA SER A 79 12.30 -8.17 -25.84
C SER A 79 13.45 -7.62 -25.01
N SER A 80 13.22 -6.55 -24.26
CA SER A 80 14.16 -6.00 -23.27
C SER A 80 14.32 -6.87 -22.02
N GLY A 81 13.54 -7.95 -21.88
CA GLY A 81 13.47 -8.76 -20.66
C GLY A 81 12.47 -8.23 -19.61
N MET A 82 11.99 -6.99 -19.78
CA MET A 82 11.13 -6.30 -18.81
C MET A 82 9.63 -6.53 -19.06
N TRP A 83 8.81 -6.17 -18.07
CA TRP A 83 7.36 -6.11 -18.17
C TRP A 83 6.84 -4.67 -18.06
N LYS A 84 5.87 -4.34 -18.93
CA LYS A 84 5.31 -2.99 -19.17
C LYS A 84 6.25 -2.04 -19.92
N ARG A 85 5.66 -1.03 -20.56
CA ARG A 85 6.38 0.05 -21.26
C ARG A 85 6.77 1.20 -20.34
N LYS A 86 5.87 1.58 -19.43
CA LYS A 86 6.09 2.66 -18.46
C LYS A 86 6.48 2.04 -17.12
N TYR A 87 7.54 2.55 -16.50
CA TYR A 87 8.03 2.11 -15.18
C TYR A 87 8.43 0.64 -15.18
N ALA A 88 9.04 0.23 -16.29
CA ALA A 88 9.33 -1.16 -16.60
C ALA A 88 10.28 -1.78 -15.57
N GLU A 89 11.31 -1.06 -15.13
CA GLU A 89 12.31 -1.53 -14.16
C GLU A 89 11.69 -1.82 -12.80
N ILE A 90 10.96 -0.85 -12.26
CA ILE A 90 10.24 -0.99 -10.99
C ILE A 90 9.24 -2.14 -11.09
N TYR A 91 8.39 -2.18 -12.10
CA TYR A 91 7.41 -3.27 -12.21
C TYR A 91 8.08 -4.64 -12.34
N THR A 92 9.15 -4.72 -13.11
CA THR A 92 9.92 -5.94 -13.33
C THR A 92 10.57 -6.41 -12.04
N TYR A 93 11.21 -5.54 -11.26
CA TYR A 93 11.79 -5.90 -9.96
C TYR A 93 10.76 -6.58 -9.04
N GLY A 94 9.57 -6.00 -8.89
CA GLY A 94 8.53 -6.54 -8.02
C GLY A 94 8.00 -7.89 -8.49
N LEU A 95 7.89 -8.07 -9.81
CA LEU A 95 7.50 -9.36 -10.38
C LEU A 95 8.59 -10.41 -10.18
N LEU A 96 9.87 -10.06 -10.38
CA LEU A 96 11.00 -10.94 -10.12
C LEU A 96 11.04 -11.38 -8.65
N ARG A 97 10.79 -10.45 -7.72
CA ARG A 97 10.66 -10.77 -6.29
C ARG A 97 9.53 -11.74 -6.00
N ALA A 98 8.35 -11.49 -6.56
CA ALA A 98 7.19 -12.36 -6.38
C ALA A 98 7.45 -13.77 -6.94
N LEU A 99 8.08 -13.87 -8.12
CA LEU A 99 8.48 -15.14 -8.72
C LEU A 99 9.57 -15.85 -7.91
N LYS A 100 10.56 -15.11 -7.39
CA LYS A 100 11.62 -15.66 -6.54
C LYS A 100 11.05 -16.20 -5.22
N HIS A 101 10.19 -15.42 -4.56
CA HIS A 101 9.45 -15.82 -3.36
C HIS A 101 8.65 -17.10 -3.58
N ALA A 102 7.97 -17.20 -4.73
CA ALA A 102 7.18 -18.36 -5.13
C ALA A 102 8.00 -19.55 -5.66
N GLU A 103 9.32 -19.45 -5.76
CA GLU A 103 10.21 -20.46 -6.40
C GLU A 103 9.82 -20.78 -7.85
N LEU A 104 9.48 -19.75 -8.61
CA LEU A 104 9.12 -19.85 -10.04
C LEU A 104 10.08 -19.08 -10.95
N LEU A 105 11.13 -18.49 -10.38
CA LEU A 105 12.10 -17.69 -11.11
C LEU A 105 13.23 -18.56 -11.68
N GLU A 106 12.97 -19.20 -12.82
CA GLU A 106 13.95 -19.99 -13.58
C GLU A 106 14.15 -19.37 -14.97
N GLN A 107 15.37 -18.94 -15.30
CA GLN A 107 15.67 -18.21 -16.54
C GLN A 107 15.18 -18.95 -17.80
N ASP A 108 15.34 -20.27 -17.86
CA ASP A 108 14.99 -21.08 -19.03
C ASP A 108 13.47 -21.15 -19.31
N ARG A 109 12.64 -20.69 -18.37
CA ARG A 109 11.19 -20.60 -18.55
C ARG A 109 10.75 -19.34 -19.27
N PHE A 110 11.62 -18.33 -19.38
CA PHE A 110 11.26 -17.02 -19.90
C PHE A 110 11.74 -16.82 -21.33
N ARG A 111 10.95 -16.08 -22.12
CA ARG A 111 11.19 -15.88 -23.56
C ARG A 111 12.45 -15.05 -23.81
N TYR A 112 12.74 -14.12 -22.92
CA TYR A 112 13.87 -13.20 -23.01
C TYR A 112 14.70 -13.26 -21.72
N ASN A 113 15.96 -12.86 -21.82
CA ASN A 113 16.88 -12.80 -20.69
C ASN A 113 16.33 -11.87 -19.60
N LEU A 114 16.06 -12.39 -18.40
CA LEU A 114 15.45 -11.67 -17.28
C LEU A 114 16.32 -10.52 -16.79
N TYR A 115 17.64 -10.68 -16.93
CA TYR A 115 18.63 -9.86 -16.26
C TYR A 115 19.35 -8.89 -17.20
N GLN A 116 19.13 -9.01 -18.51
CA GLN A 116 19.81 -8.21 -19.52
C GLN A 116 19.65 -6.70 -19.29
N ALA A 117 18.46 -6.26 -18.87
CA ALA A 117 18.19 -4.85 -18.62
C ALA A 117 18.94 -4.27 -17.39
N PHE A 118 19.47 -5.11 -16.50
CA PHE A 118 19.97 -4.70 -15.18
C PHE A 118 21.48 -4.88 -14.98
N ARG A 119 22.13 -5.84 -15.68
CA ARG A 119 23.52 -6.27 -15.43
C ARG A 119 24.57 -5.17 -15.36
N GLU A 120 24.45 -4.13 -16.18
CA GLU A 120 25.46 -3.08 -16.32
C GLU A 120 25.02 -1.73 -15.74
N LYS A 121 23.82 -1.68 -15.17
CA LYS A 121 23.26 -0.44 -14.65
C LYS A 121 23.53 -0.29 -13.16
N THR A 122 23.59 0.97 -12.73
CA THR A 122 23.90 1.39 -11.36
C THR A 122 22.77 2.21 -10.73
N ASP A 123 21.60 2.30 -11.39
CA ASP A 123 20.40 2.86 -10.78
C ASP A 123 19.87 1.94 -9.67
N LEU A 124 19.05 2.49 -8.78
CA LEU A 124 18.50 1.80 -7.61
C LEU A 124 17.84 0.46 -7.96
N MET A 125 17.00 0.40 -9.00
CA MET A 125 16.28 -0.84 -9.34
C MET A 125 17.24 -1.90 -9.87
N SER A 126 18.22 -1.49 -10.68
CA SER A 126 19.26 -2.39 -11.18
C SER A 126 20.13 -2.93 -10.06
N VAL A 127 20.53 -2.09 -9.10
CA VAL A 127 21.26 -2.51 -7.89
C VAL A 127 20.45 -3.53 -7.09
N LEU A 128 19.17 -3.27 -6.84
CA LEU A 128 18.28 -4.17 -6.11
C LEU A 128 18.09 -5.51 -6.83
N VAL A 129 17.93 -5.52 -8.17
CA VAL A 129 17.84 -6.77 -8.95
C VAL A 129 19.14 -7.57 -8.84
N ARG A 130 20.29 -6.93 -9.07
CA ARG A 130 21.59 -7.59 -9.04
C ARG A 130 21.90 -8.20 -7.68
N LYS A 131 21.64 -7.45 -6.61
CA LYS A 131 21.82 -7.91 -5.23
C LYS A 131 20.80 -8.99 -4.85
N ASN A 132 19.50 -8.66 -4.90
CA ASN A 132 18.46 -9.46 -4.25
C ASN A 132 17.85 -10.54 -5.14
N ILE A 133 18.01 -10.45 -6.46
CA ILE A 133 17.48 -11.45 -7.40
C ILE A 133 18.61 -12.32 -7.92
N MET A 134 19.66 -11.69 -8.49
CA MET A 134 20.79 -12.38 -9.11
C MET A 134 21.83 -12.88 -8.09
N ASN A 135 21.75 -12.44 -6.83
CA ASN A 135 22.71 -12.77 -5.76
C ASN A 135 24.16 -12.41 -6.15
N GLU A 136 24.36 -11.26 -6.81
CA GLU A 136 25.70 -10.75 -7.08
C GLU A 136 26.37 -10.28 -5.77
N ASN A 137 27.55 -10.82 -5.46
CA ASN A 137 28.23 -10.55 -4.18
C ASN A 137 28.86 -9.15 -4.10
N ASN A 138 29.27 -8.57 -5.23
CA ASN A 138 30.06 -7.33 -5.29
C ASN A 138 29.29 -6.19 -5.98
N VAL A 139 28.00 -6.04 -5.68
CA VAL A 139 27.23 -4.90 -6.18
C VAL A 139 27.64 -3.66 -5.40
N ASP A 140 28.21 -2.68 -6.08
CA ASP A 140 28.45 -1.35 -5.52
C ASP A 140 27.11 -0.65 -5.26
N MET A 141 26.85 -0.35 -3.98
CA MET A 141 25.65 0.32 -3.51
C MET A 141 25.96 1.70 -2.92
N GLU A 142 27.23 2.09 -2.82
CA GLU A 142 27.66 3.26 -2.05
C GLU A 142 26.99 4.53 -2.55
N LYS A 143 27.01 4.74 -3.87
CA LYS A 143 26.39 5.90 -4.51
C LYS A 143 24.88 5.98 -4.25
N VAL A 144 24.18 4.85 -4.38
CA VAL A 144 22.72 4.79 -4.19
C VAL A 144 22.36 5.06 -2.74
N VAL A 145 23.07 4.45 -1.79
CA VAL A 145 22.85 4.65 -0.35
C VAL A 145 23.17 6.09 0.05
N ALA A 146 24.28 6.65 -0.45
CA ALA A 146 24.67 8.04 -0.19
C ALA A 146 23.61 9.03 -0.71
N GLU A 147 23.07 8.82 -1.90
CA GLU A 147 21.99 9.65 -2.47
C GLU A 147 20.68 9.54 -1.65
N MET A 148 20.36 8.34 -1.16
CA MET A 148 19.20 8.17 -0.27
C MET A 148 19.40 8.96 1.01
N PHE A 149 20.54 8.84 1.68
CA PHE A 149 20.81 9.56 2.93
C PHE A 149 20.98 11.08 2.75
N SER A 150 21.49 11.56 1.61
CA SER A 150 21.61 13.00 1.37
C SER A 150 20.27 13.74 1.32
N ASN A 151 19.17 13.01 1.13
CA ASN A 151 17.81 13.54 1.12
C ASN A 151 17.08 13.43 2.47
N GLN A 152 17.73 12.88 3.49
CA GLN A 152 17.17 12.78 4.83
C GLN A 152 17.22 14.15 5.53
N GLN A 153 16.16 14.51 6.24
CA GLN A 153 16.09 15.75 7.01
C GLN A 153 16.71 15.60 8.39
N GLU A 154 16.96 16.74 9.05
CA GLU A 154 17.49 16.81 10.42
C GLU A 154 16.60 16.17 11.48
N ASN A 155 15.32 15.89 11.19
CA ASN A 155 14.42 15.15 12.07
C ASN A 155 14.40 13.64 11.78
N GLY A 156 15.21 13.16 10.83
CA GLY A 156 15.29 11.76 10.43
C GLY A 156 14.27 11.35 9.36
N SER A 157 13.29 12.19 9.04
CA SER A 157 12.31 11.91 8.00
C SER A 157 12.87 12.13 6.60
N TRP A 158 12.24 11.51 5.60
CA TRP A 158 12.34 11.96 4.22
C TRP A 158 11.14 12.83 3.88
N PHE A 159 11.42 14.06 3.44
CA PHE A 159 10.39 15.01 2.99
C PHE A 159 9.28 15.31 4.01
N ASN A 160 9.51 15.11 5.32
CA ASN A 160 8.48 15.19 6.37
C ASN A 160 7.25 14.31 6.10
N SER A 161 7.42 13.26 5.30
CA SER A 161 6.37 12.33 4.90
C SER A 161 6.60 10.98 5.55
N LEU A 162 5.55 10.46 6.19
CA LEU A 162 5.51 9.13 6.75
C LEU A 162 5.65 8.09 5.65
N SER A 163 4.87 8.18 4.57
CA SER A 163 4.97 7.24 3.45
C SER A 163 6.34 7.26 2.78
N ALA A 164 6.93 8.46 2.58
CA ALA A 164 8.25 8.57 1.97
C ALA A 164 9.35 7.98 2.87
N THR A 165 9.29 8.27 4.16
CA THR A 165 10.22 7.72 5.16
C THR A 165 10.12 6.19 5.22
N CYS A 166 8.90 5.65 5.26
CA CYS A 166 8.66 4.21 5.24
C CYS A 166 9.20 3.55 3.95
N PHE A 167 9.03 4.21 2.81
CA PHE A 167 9.53 3.72 1.53
C PHE A 167 11.07 3.64 1.52
N GLN A 168 11.74 4.70 1.96
CA GLN A 168 13.21 4.75 2.00
C GLN A 168 13.77 3.69 2.96
N LEU A 169 13.16 3.54 4.13
CA LEU A 169 13.55 2.50 5.10
C LEU A 169 13.42 1.08 4.54
N LEU A 170 12.35 0.78 3.82
CA LEU A 170 12.18 -0.53 3.17
C LEU A 170 13.26 -0.79 2.12
N ILE A 171 13.61 0.23 1.33
CA ILE A 171 14.68 0.11 0.33
C ILE A 171 16.05 -0.06 1.01
N LEU A 172 16.36 0.71 2.05
CA LEU A 172 17.61 0.59 2.81
C LEU A 172 17.75 -0.80 3.43
N ASN A 173 16.67 -1.35 3.99
CA ASN A 173 16.62 -2.72 4.48
C ASN A 173 16.87 -3.75 3.36
N GLU A 174 16.28 -3.56 2.18
CA GLU A 174 16.54 -4.40 1.01
C GLU A 174 17.99 -4.29 0.48
N LEU A 175 18.66 -3.16 0.70
CA LEU A 175 20.08 -2.98 0.42
C LEU A 175 20.98 -3.60 1.51
N GLY A 176 20.40 -4.06 2.62
CA GLY A 176 21.10 -4.68 3.74
C GLY A 176 21.67 -3.68 4.75
N ILE A 177 21.15 -2.44 4.77
CA ILE A 177 21.50 -1.47 5.80
C ILE A 177 20.70 -1.78 7.06
N ASP A 178 21.42 -2.04 8.15
CA ASP A 178 20.86 -2.51 9.42
C ASP A 178 20.11 -1.41 10.19
N THR A 179 19.15 -1.82 11.02
CA THR A 179 18.35 -0.90 11.85
C THR A 179 19.16 -0.15 12.91
N ASN A 180 20.36 -0.64 13.27
CA ASN A 180 21.28 0.04 14.18
C ASN A 180 22.14 1.11 13.48
N HIS A 181 22.08 1.23 12.15
CA HIS A 181 22.73 2.34 11.45
C HIS A 181 22.13 3.67 11.93
N GLU A 182 22.98 4.64 12.31
CA GLU A 182 22.57 5.89 12.96
C GLU A 182 21.41 6.57 12.23
N LEU A 183 21.57 6.84 10.93
CA LEU A 183 20.54 7.49 10.11
C LEU A 183 19.23 6.67 9.98
N VAL A 184 19.32 5.35 9.97
CA VAL A 184 18.15 4.45 9.91
C VAL A 184 17.41 4.47 11.25
N SER A 185 18.16 4.34 12.35
CA SER A 185 17.60 4.39 13.70
C SER A 185 16.88 5.71 13.97
N PHE A 186 17.40 6.82 13.44
CA PHE A 186 16.81 8.13 13.59
C PHE A 186 15.49 8.28 12.83
N ALA A 187 15.41 7.75 11.60
CA ALA A 187 14.16 7.67 10.86
C ALA A 187 13.10 6.77 11.53
N ILE A 188 13.51 5.64 12.09
CA ILE A 188 12.62 4.74 12.84
C ILE A 188 12.06 5.45 14.08
N LYS A 189 12.91 6.16 14.83
CA LYS A 189 12.48 6.99 15.96
C LYS A 189 11.42 7.99 15.52
N TRP A 190 11.67 8.73 14.44
CA TRP A 190 10.72 9.68 13.89
C TRP A 190 9.39 9.03 13.51
N LEU A 191 9.38 7.83 12.91
CA LEU A 191 8.14 7.09 12.61
C LEU A 191 7.33 6.78 13.87
N PHE A 192 7.98 6.38 14.96
CA PHE A 192 7.30 6.12 16.23
C PHE A 192 6.76 7.39 16.89
N GLU A 193 7.36 8.55 16.64
CA GLU A 193 6.82 9.84 17.06
C GLU A 193 5.55 10.22 16.28
N GLN A 194 5.28 9.58 15.15
CA GLN A 194 4.04 9.75 14.37
C GLN A 194 2.89 8.85 14.85
N PHE A 195 3.05 8.15 15.98
CA PHE A 195 2.01 7.31 16.55
C PHE A 195 1.03 8.15 17.39
N HIS A 196 -0.26 7.94 17.14
CA HIS A 196 -1.35 8.55 17.89
C HIS A 196 -2.20 7.46 18.53
N GLU A 197 -2.27 7.44 19.86
CA GLU A 197 -3.17 6.54 20.60
C GLU A 197 -4.62 6.80 20.22
N THR A 198 -4.99 8.07 20.06
CA THR A 198 -6.31 8.52 19.61
C THR A 198 -6.15 9.68 18.64
N PHE A 199 -6.85 9.65 17.52
CA PHE A 199 -6.84 10.70 16.52
C PHE A 199 -8.25 11.02 16.05
N GLU A 200 -8.70 12.25 16.31
CA GLU A 200 -9.92 12.81 15.72
C GLU A 200 -9.57 13.56 14.44
N GLY A 201 -9.89 12.97 13.29
CA GLY A 201 -9.75 13.63 12.00
C GLY A 201 -11.06 14.27 11.53
N ARG A 202 -10.94 15.31 10.71
CA ARG A 202 -12.08 16.03 10.14
C ARG A 202 -11.97 16.13 8.62
N ALA A 203 -12.97 15.60 7.93
CA ALA A 203 -13.21 15.89 6.52
C ALA A 203 -14.34 16.93 6.42
N LYS A 204 -14.51 17.60 5.26
CA LYS A 204 -15.39 18.77 5.05
C LYS A 204 -16.74 18.76 5.80
N THR A 205 -17.40 17.61 5.91
CA THR A 205 -18.68 17.43 6.61
C THR A 205 -18.65 16.32 7.68
N TRP A 206 -17.49 15.79 8.06
CA TRP A 206 -17.38 14.56 8.84
C TRP A 206 -16.29 14.62 9.90
N THR A 207 -16.53 14.02 11.06
CA THR A 207 -15.49 13.66 12.04
C THR A 207 -15.31 12.15 12.03
N PHE A 208 -14.08 11.70 12.19
CA PHE A 208 -13.76 10.29 12.33
C PHE A 208 -12.72 10.14 13.43
N ASP A 209 -12.87 9.10 14.24
CA ASP A 209 -11.96 8.80 15.32
C ASP A 209 -11.24 7.49 14.97
N PHE A 210 -9.93 7.51 15.09
CA PHE A 210 -9.09 6.32 14.95
C PHE A 210 -8.29 6.14 16.23
N ASP A 211 -8.18 4.89 16.66
CA ASP A 211 -7.33 4.52 17.78
C ASP A 211 -6.07 3.82 17.25
N ASN A 212 -4.92 4.08 17.88
CA ASN A 212 -3.63 3.45 17.57
C ASN A 212 -3.26 3.55 16.09
N ILE A 213 -3.06 4.75 15.58
CA ILE A 213 -2.73 4.96 14.17
C ILE A 213 -1.42 5.72 13.99
N PHE A 214 -0.82 5.54 12.81
CA PHE A 214 0.38 6.26 12.40
C PHE A 214 0.01 7.29 11.33
N LEU A 215 0.23 8.57 11.63
CA LEU A 215 0.06 9.67 10.69
C LEU A 215 0.96 10.85 11.05
N THR A 216 1.29 11.65 10.03
CA THR A 216 1.90 12.96 10.22
C THR A 216 0.83 14.04 10.17
N ASP A 217 0.95 15.07 11.01
CA ASP A 217 0.09 16.26 10.97
C ASP A 217 0.40 17.15 9.75
N ASN A 218 1.53 16.91 9.07
CA ASN A 218 1.94 17.64 7.89
C ASN A 218 1.38 17.00 6.60
N TYR A 219 0.09 17.19 6.35
CA TYR A 219 -0.61 16.64 5.18
C TYR A 219 0.00 17.04 3.84
N ASP A 220 0.48 18.28 3.71
CA ASP A 220 1.09 18.76 2.47
C ASP A 220 2.42 18.06 2.21
N ALA A 221 3.22 17.86 3.25
CA ALA A 221 4.44 17.06 3.18
C ALA A 221 4.14 15.61 2.83
N GLU A 222 3.13 14.98 3.44
CA GLU A 222 2.74 13.60 3.12
C GLU A 222 2.33 13.44 1.65
N GLN A 223 1.61 14.43 1.11
CA GLN A 223 1.17 14.42 -0.29
C GLN A 223 2.34 14.57 -1.27
N ASN A 224 3.26 15.50 -0.99
CA ASN A 224 4.32 15.87 -1.93
C ASN A 224 5.57 15.01 -1.74
N GLY A 225 5.90 14.67 -0.50
CA GLY A 225 7.09 13.90 -0.14
C GLY A 225 7.09 12.50 -0.71
N PHE A 226 5.93 11.82 -0.74
CA PHE A 226 5.85 10.52 -1.40
C PHE A 226 6.15 10.61 -2.90
N GLN A 227 5.75 11.70 -3.56
CA GLN A 227 6.08 11.93 -4.97
C GLN A 227 7.56 12.22 -5.18
N GLN A 228 8.32 12.65 -4.17
CA GLN A 228 9.76 12.87 -4.34
C GLN A 228 10.54 11.55 -4.37
N VAL A 229 10.12 10.55 -3.59
CA VAL A 229 10.77 9.23 -3.54
C VAL A 229 10.17 8.24 -4.55
N ALA A 230 8.95 8.51 -5.00
CA ALA A 230 8.26 7.77 -6.04
C ALA A 230 7.67 8.75 -7.08
N PRO A 231 8.52 9.49 -7.83
CA PRO A 231 8.12 10.55 -8.79
C PRO A 231 7.24 10.08 -9.94
N GLU A 232 7.07 8.77 -10.04
CA GLU A 232 6.46 8.09 -11.16
C GLU A 232 5.17 7.40 -10.73
N HIS A 233 4.18 8.21 -10.31
CA HIS A 233 2.77 7.85 -10.08
C HIS A 233 2.51 6.43 -9.57
N GLY A 234 2.51 6.25 -8.24
CA GLY A 234 1.60 5.36 -7.51
C GLY A 234 1.20 4.05 -8.19
N ARG A 235 2.16 3.34 -8.83
CA ARG A 235 1.99 2.05 -9.54
C ARG A 235 3.23 1.14 -9.46
N ASN A 236 4.19 1.49 -8.60
CA ASN A 236 5.32 0.63 -8.21
C ASN A 236 4.75 -0.64 -7.58
N PRO A 237 5.08 -1.89 -7.93
CA PRO A 237 4.44 -3.04 -7.32
C PRO A 237 5.32 -3.87 -6.36
N CYS A 238 6.52 -3.39 -5.98
CA CYS A 238 7.50 -4.18 -5.18
C CYS A 238 7.49 -3.79 -3.71
N ILE A 239 7.45 -2.49 -3.47
CA ILE A 239 7.10 -1.85 -2.19
C ILE A 239 5.83 -1.04 -2.39
N GLY A 240 5.66 -0.52 -3.60
CA GLY A 240 4.43 0.14 -3.94
C GLY A 240 3.27 -0.81 -4.20
N SER A 241 3.26 -2.13 -3.99
CA SER A 241 1.95 -2.82 -4.15
C SER A 241 0.91 -2.23 -3.16
N LEU A 242 1.38 -1.85 -1.96
CA LEU A 242 0.75 -0.93 -1.01
C LEU A 242 0.40 0.43 -1.63
N LEU A 243 1.31 1.01 -2.43
CA LEU A 243 1.28 2.38 -2.94
C LEU A 243 0.76 2.52 -4.39
N SER A 244 0.47 1.39 -5.05
CA SER A 244 0.27 1.19 -6.51
C SER A 244 -1.17 1.43 -6.92
N GLY A 245 -2.00 1.62 -5.90
CA GLY A 245 -3.34 2.12 -6.03
C GLY A 245 -3.50 3.56 -5.58
N ILE A 246 -2.49 4.17 -4.94
CA ILE A 246 -2.73 5.37 -4.14
C ILE A 246 -2.46 6.68 -4.91
N ASP A 247 -2.69 6.68 -6.22
CA ASP A 247 -2.45 7.84 -7.11
C ASP A 247 -3.34 9.08 -6.82
N SER A 248 -4.29 9.02 -5.87
CA SER A 248 -5.13 10.17 -5.51
C SER A 248 -5.68 10.18 -4.08
N PHE A 249 -5.49 9.12 -3.29
CA PHE A 249 -6.23 8.89 -2.04
C PHE A 249 -5.39 8.87 -0.74
N ILE A 250 -4.04 8.91 -0.82
CA ILE A 250 -3.18 9.09 0.38
C ILE A 250 -3.55 10.38 1.10
N ARG A 251 -4.09 11.35 0.36
CA ARG A 251 -4.30 12.73 0.83
C ARG A 251 -4.99 12.83 2.19
N GLN A 252 -5.81 11.85 2.61
CA GLN A 252 -6.58 11.94 3.86
C GLN A 252 -6.95 10.57 4.49
N ASN A 253 -6.21 9.47 4.25
CA ASN A 253 -6.61 8.17 4.82
C ASN A 253 -5.60 7.63 5.84
N PRO A 254 -5.81 7.90 7.14
CA PRO A 254 -4.92 7.42 8.19
C PRO A 254 -4.78 5.90 8.24
N ALA A 255 -5.76 5.12 7.77
CA ALA A 255 -5.65 3.67 7.73
C ALA A 255 -4.59 3.21 6.71
N ILE A 256 -4.39 3.95 5.62
CA ILE A 256 -3.40 3.62 4.60
C ILE A 256 -1.99 3.97 5.09
N THR A 257 -1.79 5.17 5.64
CA THR A 257 -0.51 5.57 6.24
C THR A 257 -0.14 4.64 7.39
N THR A 258 -1.13 4.26 8.20
CA THR A 258 -0.97 3.23 9.24
C THR A 258 -0.56 1.89 8.65
N ALA A 259 -1.24 1.38 7.64
CA ALA A 259 -0.87 0.12 6.99
C ALA A 259 0.57 0.14 6.46
N ILE A 260 1.01 1.26 5.87
CA ILE A 260 2.39 1.43 5.38
C ILE A 260 3.38 1.39 6.54
N ALA A 261 3.14 2.16 7.61
CA ALA A 261 3.99 2.16 8.80
C ALA A 261 4.07 0.78 9.44
N LEU A 262 2.94 0.09 9.60
CA LEU A 262 2.89 -1.25 10.19
C LEU A 262 3.65 -2.27 9.36
N TYR A 263 3.45 -2.25 8.04
CA TYR A 263 4.21 -3.11 7.13
C TYR A 263 5.72 -2.86 7.27
N THR A 264 6.15 -1.59 7.25
CA THR A 264 7.55 -1.22 7.37
C THR A 264 8.14 -1.63 8.71
N LEU A 265 7.54 -1.21 9.82
CA LEU A 265 8.06 -1.47 11.16
C LEU A 265 8.08 -2.98 11.49
N THR A 266 7.08 -3.73 11.04
CA THR A 266 7.09 -5.20 11.16
C THR A 266 8.21 -5.83 10.34
N THR A 267 8.42 -5.37 9.11
CA THR A 267 9.51 -5.86 8.24
C THR A 267 10.89 -5.57 8.85
N LEU A 268 11.02 -4.46 9.58
CA LEU A 268 12.25 -4.07 10.29
C LEU A 268 12.40 -4.75 11.67
N GLY A 269 11.51 -5.68 12.03
CA GLY A 269 11.63 -6.47 13.28
C GLY A 269 10.89 -5.89 14.50
N TYR A 270 10.13 -4.81 14.35
CA TYR A 270 9.36 -4.19 15.44
C TYR A 270 7.94 -4.74 15.59
N GLY A 271 7.61 -5.87 14.94
CA GLY A 271 6.26 -6.44 14.93
C GLY A 271 5.67 -6.79 16.31
N ASN A 272 6.51 -6.96 17.33
CA ASN A 272 6.09 -7.26 18.70
C ASN A 272 5.95 -6.01 19.60
N ASP A 273 6.27 -4.81 19.11
CA ASP A 273 6.07 -3.57 19.87
C ASP A 273 4.58 -3.38 20.13
N LYS A 274 4.21 -3.02 21.37
CA LYS A 274 2.81 -2.90 21.78
C LYS A 274 2.02 -1.95 20.88
N ARG A 275 2.61 -0.82 20.46
CA ARG A 275 1.94 0.15 19.59
C ARG A 275 1.63 -0.46 18.24
N ILE A 276 2.55 -1.27 17.70
CA ILE A 276 2.38 -1.97 16.42
C ILE A 276 1.28 -3.02 16.52
N VAL A 277 1.29 -3.83 17.58
CA VAL A 277 0.26 -4.84 17.82
C VAL A 277 -1.12 -4.18 17.98
N ASP A 278 -1.22 -3.14 18.81
CA ASP A 278 -2.47 -2.41 19.04
C ASP A 278 -2.96 -1.73 17.75
N SER A 279 -2.07 -1.17 16.93
CA SER A 279 -2.41 -0.61 15.61
C SER A 279 -2.89 -1.67 14.61
N TYR A 280 -2.32 -2.87 14.63
CA TYR A 280 -2.81 -3.98 13.82
C TYR A 280 -4.20 -4.41 14.24
N GLU A 281 -4.44 -4.52 15.55
CA GLU A 281 -5.77 -4.78 16.08
C GLU A 281 -6.74 -3.67 15.70
N SER A 282 -6.34 -2.40 15.77
CA SER A 282 -7.16 -1.28 15.31
C SER A 282 -7.47 -1.39 13.81
N LEU A 283 -6.47 -1.70 12.97
CA LEU A 283 -6.62 -1.80 11.52
C LEU A 283 -7.49 -3.01 11.11
N TYR A 284 -7.35 -4.13 11.78
CA TYR A 284 -8.15 -5.34 11.56
C TYR A 284 -9.56 -5.20 12.12
N ASN A 285 -9.67 -4.67 13.34
CA ASN A 285 -10.91 -4.37 14.02
C ASN A 285 -11.35 -2.92 13.78
N ILE A 286 -11.14 -2.36 12.58
CA ILE A 286 -11.99 -1.25 12.14
C ILE A 286 -13.39 -1.85 11.96
N ARG A 287 -14.03 -2.14 13.09
CA ARG A 287 -15.43 -2.46 13.25
C ARG A 287 -16.13 -1.18 12.86
N GLY A 288 -17.14 -1.33 12.01
CA GLY A 288 -17.95 -0.22 11.56
C GLY A 288 -18.42 0.67 12.71
N ILE A 289 -18.77 1.91 12.36
CA ILE A 289 -19.56 2.84 13.17
C ILE A 289 -20.29 2.12 14.29
N ARG A 290 -19.95 2.46 15.54
CA ARG A 290 -20.91 2.28 16.62
C ARG A 290 -22.12 3.13 16.28
N VAL A 291 -23.19 2.47 15.87
CA VAL A 291 -24.49 3.09 15.64
C VAL A 291 -25.09 3.38 17.01
N ILE A 292 -25.22 4.65 17.35
CA ILE A 292 -26.23 5.08 18.31
C ILE A 292 -27.53 5.11 17.48
N ASN A 293 -28.47 4.20 17.78
CA ASN A 293 -29.82 4.07 17.16
C ASN A 293 -29.96 3.23 15.87
N GLY A 294 -29.47 1.98 15.91
CA GLY A 294 -30.33 0.87 15.50
C GLY A 294 -30.51 0.49 14.03
N GLU A 295 -29.94 1.17 13.01
CA GLU A 295 -29.97 0.61 11.64
C GLU A 295 -28.72 0.93 10.80
N ILE A 296 -27.99 -0.11 10.37
CA ILE A 296 -27.13 -0.10 9.18
C ILE A 296 -27.31 -1.42 8.42
N ASN A 297 -27.77 -1.32 7.17
CA ASN A 297 -27.57 -2.31 6.12
C ASN A 297 -26.88 -1.58 4.96
N ASP A 298 -25.56 -1.62 4.90
CA ASP A 298 -24.77 -1.82 3.67
C ASP A 298 -23.28 -1.47 3.85
N ASN A 299 -22.47 -2.17 3.06
CA ASN A 299 -21.01 -2.07 2.94
C ASN A 299 -20.56 -0.70 2.42
N ILE A 300 -20.32 0.25 3.32
CA ILE A 300 -19.91 1.61 2.98
C ILE A 300 -18.39 1.68 2.73
N GLY A 301 -18.00 1.97 1.49
CA GLY A 301 -17.40 3.28 1.23
C GLY A 301 -15.97 3.59 1.69
N TRP A 302 -15.15 2.61 2.09
CA TRP A 302 -13.78 2.76 2.65
C TRP A 302 -12.81 3.69 1.89
N CYS A 303 -13.07 3.96 0.61
CA CYS A 303 -12.17 4.71 -0.26
C CYS A 303 -12.78 6.02 -0.78
N THR A 304 -14.01 6.40 -0.40
CA THR A 304 -14.67 7.58 -1.01
C THR A 304 -15.10 8.66 -0.02
N GLY A 305 -14.74 8.57 1.27
CA GLY A 305 -15.13 9.60 2.25
C GLY A 305 -16.66 9.76 2.38
N LEU A 306 -17.40 8.68 2.13
CA LEU A 306 -18.83 8.62 2.40
C LEU A 306 -18.99 7.89 3.72
N TYR A 307 -19.13 8.62 4.82
CA TYR A 307 -19.48 8.05 6.12
C TYR A 307 -20.48 8.95 6.80
N ARG A 308 -21.51 8.40 7.43
CA ARG A 308 -22.63 9.14 8.03
C ARG A 308 -22.15 9.97 9.24
N PRO A 309 -22.75 11.13 9.55
CA PRO A 309 -22.39 11.89 10.74
C PRO A 309 -22.99 11.21 11.98
N LYS A 310 -22.35 11.36 13.14
CA LYS A 310 -22.79 10.80 14.44
C LYS A 310 -24.19 11.27 14.88
N SER A 311 -24.78 12.32 14.27
CA SER A 311 -26.21 12.65 14.46
C SER A 311 -26.78 13.47 13.29
N LEU A 312 -27.98 13.10 12.83
CA LEU A 312 -28.75 13.82 11.79
C LEU A 312 -28.98 15.30 12.14
N ASN A 313 -29.15 15.58 13.44
CA ASN A 313 -29.41 16.92 13.97
C ASN A 313 -28.21 17.87 13.90
N TYR A 314 -26.98 17.35 13.86
CA TYR A 314 -25.77 18.18 13.78
C TYR A 314 -25.59 18.77 12.38
N ASP A 315 -25.96 18.02 11.34
CA ASP A 315 -25.77 18.42 9.94
C ASP A 315 -26.83 19.44 9.47
N LEU A 316 -28.09 19.27 9.90
CA LEU A 316 -29.18 20.23 9.66
C LEU A 316 -28.89 21.60 10.28
N LYS A 317 -28.35 21.64 11.51
CA LYS A 317 -27.97 22.88 12.19
C LYS A 317 -26.85 23.64 11.49
N ARG A 318 -25.98 22.95 10.74
CA ARG A 318 -24.77 23.53 10.15
C ARG A 318 -24.93 23.86 8.67
N THR A 319 -25.60 23.00 7.91
CA THR A 319 -25.70 23.13 6.45
C THR A 319 -27.03 23.75 6.02
N GLY A 320 -28.06 23.71 6.86
CA GLY A 320 -29.42 24.14 6.52
C GLY A 320 -30.10 23.23 5.49
N VAL A 321 -29.48 22.11 5.11
CA VAL A 321 -29.96 21.20 4.08
C VAL A 321 -30.20 19.83 4.71
N SER A 322 -31.37 19.25 4.50
CA SER A 322 -31.67 17.93 5.06
C SER A 322 -30.92 16.82 4.31
N PHE A 323 -30.74 15.68 4.95
CA PHE A 323 -30.12 14.52 4.32
C PHE A 323 -30.89 14.05 3.08
N ASP A 324 -32.22 14.16 3.10
CA ASP A 324 -33.09 13.79 1.98
C ASP A 324 -32.88 14.72 0.78
N ASP A 325 -32.67 16.02 1.03
CA ASP A 325 -32.35 17.01 0.00
C ASP A 325 -30.99 16.72 -0.66
N TYR A 326 -30.00 16.31 0.15
CA TYR A 326 -28.68 15.90 -0.38
C TYR A 326 -28.78 14.65 -1.27
N LEU A 327 -29.56 13.64 -0.86
CA LEU A 327 -29.79 12.44 -1.66
C LEU A 327 -30.49 12.76 -2.99
N LEU A 328 -31.43 13.70 -2.98
CA LEU A 328 -32.06 14.24 -4.18
C LEU A 328 -31.03 14.86 -5.13
N VAL A 329 -30.14 15.72 -4.64
CA VAL A 329 -29.07 16.34 -5.45
C VAL A 329 -28.12 15.30 -6.05
N VAL A 330 -27.74 14.26 -5.30
CA VAL A 330 -26.88 13.18 -5.79
C VAL A 330 -27.61 12.36 -6.87
N LYS A 331 -28.89 12.06 -6.66
CA LYS A 331 -29.74 11.34 -7.62
C LYS A 331 -29.87 12.12 -8.93
N GLU A 332 -30.12 13.43 -8.84
CA GLU A 332 -30.20 14.33 -10.00
C GLU A 332 -28.87 14.42 -10.77
N ARG A 333 -27.73 14.49 -10.07
CA ARG A 333 -26.40 14.47 -10.71
C ARG A 333 -26.15 13.18 -11.46
N LYS A 334 -26.51 12.03 -10.88
CA LYS A 334 -26.39 10.72 -11.55
C LYS A 334 -27.30 10.62 -12.78
N ILE A 335 -28.50 11.19 -12.74
CA ILE A 335 -29.41 11.26 -13.89
C ILE A 335 -28.82 12.15 -15.00
N LYS A 336 -28.31 13.35 -14.68
CA LYS A 336 -27.65 14.23 -15.65
C LYS A 336 -26.43 13.59 -16.31
N GLN A 337 -25.62 12.87 -15.54
CA GLN A 337 -24.45 12.18 -16.07
C GLN A 337 -24.78 11.02 -17.01
N ARG A 338 -25.95 10.38 -16.86
CA ARG A 338 -26.43 9.35 -17.79
C ARG A 338 -26.93 9.97 -19.08
N LYS A 339 -27.70 11.07 -18.99
CA LYS A 339 -28.19 11.81 -20.16
C LYS A 339 -27.11 12.44 -21.04
N ASN A 340 -25.90 12.65 -20.50
CA ASN A 340 -24.77 13.19 -21.27
C ASN A 340 -23.88 12.10 -21.88
N LYS A 341 -24.24 10.81 -21.72
CA LYS A 341 -23.51 9.67 -22.28
C LYS A 341 -24.25 8.93 -23.39
N ASP A 342 -25.52 9.25 -23.55
CA ASP A 342 -26.36 8.92 -24.71
C ASP A 342 -26.38 10.16 -25.62
#